data_AF-A0A951KKP3-F1
#
_entry.id   AF-A0A951KKP3-F1
#
_cell.length_a   1.000
_cell.length_b   1.000
_cell.length_c   1.000
_cell.angle_alpha   90.00
_cell.angle_beta   90.00
_cell.angle_gamma   90.00
#
_symmetry.space_group_name_H-M   'P 1'
#
loop_
_entity.id
_entity.type
_entity.pdbx_description
1 polymer ?
#
loop_
_entity_poly.entity_id
_entity_poly.type
_entity_poly.pdbx_seq_one_letter_code
_entity_poly.pdbx_strand_id
1 'polypeptide(L)'
;DPARRSGGRRHWQPEDYEPPLSLIETWLPHAAGIGVKVAPGIDYDALPYDCEVEIVSVAGEVKEAGLWFGALRRATRSAVLLPGGHTLHATPISSTPVIAPLRYLYEPDGAVIRAHLVEQLAEQIGAAKIDESIAFLTSDTLAHTPFARAFRVLETMAFNLKRLRSRLRELDVGQVVVKKRGSPIDPQVLEKQLRLQGSQALTIVLTHVQGQPSVILCEPVAMNQVA
;
A
#
# COMPACT_ATOMS: atom_id res chain seq x y z
N ASP A 1 13.42 4.51 -20.55
CA ASP A 1 12.91 3.19 -20.16
C ASP A 1 13.98 2.15 -20.44
N PRO A 2 15.04 2.09 -19.60
CA PRO A 2 16.14 1.19 -19.85
C PRO A 2 15.70 -0.26 -19.63
N ALA A 3 16.17 -1.16 -20.49
CA ALA A 3 15.88 -2.58 -20.37
C ALA A 3 16.57 -3.14 -19.11
N ARG A 4 15.87 -4.02 -18.41
CA ARG A 4 16.33 -4.63 -17.14
C ARG A 4 16.52 -6.14 -17.21
N ARG A 5 16.47 -6.68 -18.42
CA ARG A 5 16.61 -8.10 -18.70
C ARG A 5 17.54 -8.27 -19.89
N SER A 6 18.68 -8.92 -19.66
CA SER A 6 19.56 -9.42 -20.71
C SER A 6 19.79 -10.92 -20.48
N GLY A 7 19.74 -11.71 -21.56
CA GLY A 7 19.96 -13.17 -21.49
C GLY A 7 19.04 -13.94 -20.53
N GLY A 8 17.82 -13.45 -20.27
CA GLY A 8 16.86 -14.09 -19.36
C GLY A 8 17.07 -13.82 -17.86
N ARG A 9 18.15 -13.12 -17.48
CA ARG A 9 18.39 -12.68 -16.10
C ARG A 9 17.76 -11.32 -15.84
N ARG A 10 17.30 -11.10 -14.61
CA ARG A 10 16.76 -9.81 -14.15
C ARG A 10 17.87 -9.05 -13.44
N HIS A 11 18.19 -7.87 -13.95
CA HIS A 11 19.12 -6.95 -13.32
C HIS A 11 18.41 -6.16 -12.23
N TRP A 12 19.10 -5.92 -11.12
CA TRP A 12 18.56 -5.17 -9.97
C TRP A 12 19.33 -3.88 -9.77
N GLN A 13 20.64 -3.91 -9.98
CA GLN A 13 21.51 -2.75 -9.90
C GLN A 13 21.23 -1.79 -11.08
N PRO A 14 21.02 -0.49 -10.82
CA PRO A 14 20.78 0.50 -11.88
C PRO A 14 21.86 0.56 -12.97
N GLU A 15 23.11 0.24 -12.62
CA GLU A 15 24.23 0.22 -13.57
C GLU A 15 24.24 -1.01 -14.50
N ASP A 16 23.48 -2.05 -14.16
CA ASP A 16 23.29 -3.21 -15.03
C ASP A 16 22.11 -3.02 -16.01
N TYR A 17 21.50 -1.83 -16.03
CA TYR A 17 20.41 -1.53 -16.95
C TYR A 17 20.96 -1.23 -18.34
N GLU A 18 20.14 -1.36 -19.37
CA GLU A 18 20.54 -1.07 -20.75
C GLU A 18 19.65 0.02 -21.36
N PRO A 19 20.13 1.27 -21.49
CA PRO A 19 21.43 1.77 -21.03
C PRO A 19 21.53 1.91 -19.49
N PRO A 20 22.75 2.02 -18.94
CA PRO A 20 22.96 2.17 -17.50
C PRO A 20 22.46 3.52 -16.98
N LEU A 21 22.03 3.56 -15.72
CA LEU A 21 21.44 4.77 -15.13
C LEU A 21 22.46 5.91 -14.99
N SER A 22 23.75 5.62 -14.88
CA SER A 22 24.84 6.63 -14.85
C SER A 22 24.89 7.57 -16.05
N LEU A 23 24.30 7.22 -17.20
CA LEU A 23 24.20 8.14 -18.33
C LEU A 23 23.44 9.43 -18.00
N ILE A 24 22.59 9.42 -16.96
CA ILE A 24 21.88 10.61 -16.51
C ILE A 24 22.85 11.73 -16.14
N GLU A 25 23.99 11.43 -15.52
CA GLU A 25 24.99 12.44 -15.16
C GLU A 25 25.57 13.15 -16.39
N THR A 26 25.65 12.45 -17.52
CA THR A 26 26.11 13.01 -18.79
C THR A 26 25.01 13.79 -19.52
N TRP A 27 23.76 13.36 -19.39
CA TRP A 27 22.63 13.97 -20.10
C TRP A 27 22.02 15.16 -19.36
N LEU A 28 21.97 15.12 -18.03
CA LEU A 28 21.31 16.14 -17.21
C LEU A 28 21.88 17.55 -17.42
N PRO A 29 23.20 17.76 -17.60
CA PRO A 29 23.74 19.09 -17.93
C PRO A 29 23.22 19.67 -19.26
N HIS A 30 22.67 18.85 -20.15
CA HIS A 30 22.22 19.22 -21.48
C HIS A 30 20.69 19.28 -21.61
N ALA A 31 19.94 19.13 -20.51
CA ALA A 31 18.48 19.15 -20.49
C ALA A 31 17.95 19.88 -19.25
N ALA A 32 16.75 20.48 -19.35
CA ALA A 32 16.11 21.08 -18.19
C ALA A 32 15.71 20.04 -17.13
N GLY A 33 15.39 18.82 -17.56
CA GLY A 33 15.09 17.69 -16.70
C GLY A 33 14.96 16.39 -17.49
N ILE A 34 15.03 15.27 -16.78
CA ILE A 34 15.00 13.92 -17.36
C ILE A 34 13.98 13.08 -16.61
N GLY A 35 13.21 12.26 -17.34
CA GLY A 35 12.32 11.26 -16.79
C GLY A 35 12.80 9.86 -17.17
N VAL A 36 12.93 8.96 -16.19
CA VAL A 36 13.31 7.57 -16.42
C VAL A 36 12.30 6.64 -15.80
N LYS A 37 11.54 5.94 -16.64
CA LYS A 37 10.70 4.84 -16.18
C LYS A 37 11.57 3.66 -15.71
N VAL A 38 11.28 3.15 -14.53
CA VAL A 38 11.89 1.97 -13.93
C VAL A 38 10.82 1.04 -13.34
N ALA A 39 11.22 -0.17 -12.95
CA ALA A 39 10.29 -1.08 -12.28
C ALA A 39 9.88 -0.51 -10.91
N PRO A 40 8.63 -0.74 -10.46
CA PRO A 40 8.15 -0.20 -9.19
C PRO A 40 8.90 -0.79 -7.98
N GLY A 41 9.52 -1.95 -8.17
CA GLY A 41 10.39 -2.63 -7.21
C GLY A 41 11.81 -2.05 -7.10
N ILE A 42 12.07 -0.80 -7.52
CA ILE A 42 13.37 -0.15 -7.38
C ILE A 42 13.75 0.00 -5.91
N ASP A 43 14.99 -0.33 -5.57
CA ASP A 43 15.53 -0.12 -4.22
C ASP A 43 15.99 1.33 -4.08
N TYR A 44 15.44 2.03 -3.10
CA TYR A 44 15.73 3.45 -2.87
C TYR A 44 17.17 3.65 -2.41
N ASP A 45 17.69 2.73 -1.60
CA ASP A 45 19.06 2.81 -1.09
C ASP A 45 20.10 2.56 -2.19
N ALA A 46 19.69 1.93 -3.29
CA ALA A 46 20.51 1.71 -4.47
C ALA A 46 20.48 2.87 -5.48
N LEU A 47 19.73 3.95 -5.23
CA LEU A 47 19.67 5.13 -6.09
C LEU A 47 20.60 6.23 -5.54
N PRO A 48 21.82 6.39 -6.08
CA PRO A 48 22.76 7.43 -5.63
C PRO A 48 22.39 8.84 -6.13
N TYR A 49 21.20 9.02 -6.72
CA TYR A 49 20.85 10.21 -7.47
C TYR A 49 19.82 11.07 -6.76
N ASP A 50 20.00 12.39 -6.81
CA ASP A 50 19.01 13.37 -6.33
C ASP A 50 17.83 13.48 -7.33
N CYS A 51 16.84 12.61 -7.15
CA CYS A 51 15.65 12.53 -8.00
C CYS A 51 14.36 12.40 -7.18
N GLU A 52 13.22 12.65 -7.82
CA GLU A 52 11.91 12.21 -7.33
C GLU A 52 11.69 10.76 -7.74
N VAL A 53 11.27 9.92 -6.79
CA VAL A 53 10.72 8.59 -7.11
C VAL A 53 9.20 8.67 -7.08
N GLU A 54 8.57 8.62 -8.24
CA GLU A 54 7.13 8.58 -8.40
C GLU A 54 6.67 7.13 -8.58
N ILE A 55 5.75 6.65 -7.76
CA ILE A 55 5.12 5.33 -7.93
C ILE A 55 3.73 5.51 -8.52
N VAL A 56 3.46 4.83 -9.63
CA VAL A 56 2.17 4.92 -10.33
C VAL A 56 1.36 3.65 -10.10
N SER A 57 0.15 3.83 -9.59
CA SER A 57 -0.89 2.79 -9.51
C SER A 57 -1.99 3.11 -10.50
N VAL A 58 -2.46 2.08 -11.21
CA VAL A 58 -3.56 2.16 -12.17
C VAL A 58 -4.66 1.23 -11.68
N ALA A 59 -5.84 1.77 -11.39
CA ALA A 59 -7.01 1.02 -10.91
C ALA A 59 -6.69 0.12 -9.68
N GLY A 60 -5.86 0.60 -8.76
CA GLY A 60 -5.49 -0.11 -7.54
C GLY A 60 -4.31 -1.08 -7.67
N GLU A 61 -3.67 -1.13 -8.84
CA GLU A 61 -2.50 -1.97 -9.10
C GLU A 61 -1.27 -1.12 -9.42
N VAL A 62 -0.20 -1.29 -8.64
CA VAL A 62 1.10 -0.64 -8.91
C VAL A 62 1.66 -1.16 -10.23
N LYS A 63 1.91 -0.24 -11.18
CA LYS A 63 2.40 -0.59 -12.52
C LYS A 63 3.87 -0.27 -12.69
N GLU A 64 4.29 0.93 -12.33
CA GLU A 64 5.62 1.44 -12.65
C GLU A 64 6.11 2.48 -11.63
N ALA A 65 7.40 2.78 -11.73
CA ALA A 65 8.00 3.92 -11.08
C ALA A 65 8.66 4.86 -12.10
N GLY A 66 8.59 6.15 -11.86
CA GLY A 66 9.33 7.18 -12.60
C GLY A 66 10.42 7.78 -11.71
N LEU A 67 11.61 7.96 -12.26
CA LEU A 67 12.66 8.77 -11.67
C LEU A 67 12.69 10.11 -12.39
N TRP A 68 12.44 11.21 -11.67
CA TRP A 68 12.37 12.56 -12.25
C TRP A 68 13.52 13.44 -11.74
N PHE A 69 14.25 14.04 -12.67
CA PHE A 69 15.48 14.80 -12.43
C PHE A 69 15.35 16.26 -12.89
N GLY A 70 16.15 17.14 -12.29
CA GLY A 70 16.19 18.56 -12.65
C GLY A 70 14.84 19.24 -12.48
N ALA A 71 14.43 20.04 -13.47
CA ALA A 71 13.18 20.80 -13.45
C ALA A 71 11.90 19.93 -13.45
N LEU A 72 12.00 18.62 -13.71
CA LEU A 72 10.84 17.70 -13.64
C LEU A 72 10.58 17.18 -12.22
N ARG A 73 11.53 17.35 -11.30
CA ARG A 73 11.39 16.94 -9.90
C ARG A 73 10.49 17.93 -9.15
N ARG A 74 9.51 17.41 -8.42
CA ARG A 74 8.57 18.18 -7.57
C ARG A 74 8.69 17.80 -6.09
N ALA A 75 9.06 16.56 -5.79
CA ALA A 75 9.24 16.05 -4.43
C ALA A 75 10.44 15.08 -4.35
N THR A 76 10.69 14.53 -3.16
CA THR A 76 11.60 13.37 -3.04
C THR A 76 10.91 12.08 -3.45
N ARG A 77 9.62 11.93 -3.11
CA ARG A 77 8.79 10.78 -3.47
C ARG A 77 7.36 11.20 -3.74
N SER A 78 6.68 10.47 -4.60
CA SER A 78 5.26 10.69 -4.87
C SER A 78 4.54 9.38 -5.17
N ALA A 79 3.23 9.35 -4.90
CA ALA A 79 2.33 8.29 -5.30
C ALA A 79 1.24 8.87 -6.19
N VAL A 80 1.08 8.32 -7.40
CA VAL A 80 0.09 8.74 -8.38
C VAL A 80 -0.93 7.65 -8.63
N LEU A 81 -2.21 8.00 -8.55
CA LEU A 81 -3.33 7.10 -8.80
C LEU A 81 -4.05 7.47 -10.10
N LEU A 82 -4.04 6.55 -11.04
CA LEU A 82 -4.74 6.64 -12.32
C LEU A 82 -5.97 5.73 -12.35
N PRO A 83 -7.03 6.10 -13.09
CA PRO A 83 -7.13 7.25 -14.00
C PRO A 83 -7.47 8.59 -13.32
N GLY A 84 -7.73 8.63 -12.02
CA GLY A 84 -8.18 9.85 -11.31
C GLY A 84 -7.19 11.00 -11.27
N GLY A 85 -5.90 10.76 -11.54
CA GLY A 85 -4.87 11.80 -11.56
C GLY A 85 -4.53 12.35 -10.18
N HIS A 86 -4.81 11.59 -9.11
CA HIS A 86 -4.50 12.01 -7.75
C HIS A 86 -3.02 11.80 -7.45
N THR A 87 -2.36 12.79 -6.84
CA THR A 87 -0.95 12.70 -6.45
C THR A 87 -0.79 13.02 -4.97
N LEU A 88 -0.08 12.16 -4.25
CA LEU A 88 0.40 12.40 -2.89
C LEU A 88 1.91 12.62 -2.94
N HIS A 89 2.39 13.75 -2.43
CA HIS A 89 3.81 14.09 -2.40
C HIS A 89 4.40 13.88 -1.01
N ALA A 90 5.67 13.51 -0.95
CA ALA A 90 6.44 13.54 0.28
C ALA A 90 6.60 14.97 0.79
N THR A 91 6.21 15.19 2.03
CA THR A 91 6.49 16.41 2.81
C THR A 91 7.24 16.02 4.10
N PRO A 92 7.97 16.95 4.74
CA PRO A 92 8.49 16.74 6.07
C PRO A 92 7.35 16.43 7.05
N ILE A 93 7.40 15.28 7.71
CA ILE A 93 6.38 14.81 8.65
C ILE A 93 7.03 14.07 9.83
N SER A 94 6.39 14.11 11.00
CA SER A 94 6.76 13.27 12.14
C SER A 94 6.20 11.86 12.01
N SER A 95 6.72 10.92 12.80
CA SER A 95 6.16 9.57 12.84
C SER A 95 4.73 9.57 13.37
N THR A 96 3.88 8.78 12.72
CA THR A 96 2.51 8.52 13.17
C THR A 96 2.50 7.52 14.33
N PRO A 97 1.70 7.73 15.38
CA PRO A 97 1.61 6.79 16.50
C PRO A 97 1.04 5.44 16.07
N VAL A 98 1.37 4.41 16.87
CA VAL A 98 0.84 3.04 16.71
C VAL A 98 -0.18 2.77 17.82
N ILE A 99 -1.42 2.49 17.44
CA ILE A 99 -2.55 2.27 18.36
C ILE A 99 -3.36 1.02 18.00
N ALA A 100 -4.28 0.61 18.86
CA ALA A 100 -5.25 -0.43 18.51
C ALA A 100 -6.25 0.07 17.44
N PRO A 101 -6.82 -0.83 16.60
CA PRO A 101 -7.84 -0.45 15.64
C PRO A 101 -9.02 0.29 16.29
N LEU A 102 -9.38 1.41 15.68
CA LEU A 102 -10.55 2.22 16.01
C LEU A 102 -11.74 1.83 15.10
N ARG A 103 -12.69 2.74 14.90
CA ARG A 103 -13.93 2.49 14.13
C ARG A 103 -13.69 2.24 12.65
N TYR A 104 -12.66 2.85 12.06
CA TYR A 104 -12.33 2.70 10.64
C TYR A 104 -10.91 2.19 10.47
N LEU A 105 -10.75 1.26 9.52
CA LEU A 105 -9.49 0.71 9.07
C LEU A 105 -9.29 1.13 7.61
N TYR A 106 -8.09 1.57 7.26
CA TYR A 106 -7.73 1.97 5.90
C TYR A 106 -6.63 1.06 5.37
N GLU A 107 -6.85 0.54 4.18
CA GLU A 107 -5.86 -0.15 3.36
C GLU A 107 -5.29 0.85 2.34
N PRO A 108 -4.09 1.40 2.54
CA PRO A 108 -3.50 2.30 1.55
C PRO A 108 -3.27 1.61 0.21
N ASP A 109 -3.35 2.39 -0.87
CA ASP A 109 -2.98 1.93 -2.19
C ASP A 109 -1.52 1.48 -2.23
N GLY A 110 -1.21 0.50 -3.09
CA GLY A 110 0.14 -0.01 -3.22
C GLY A 110 1.17 1.06 -3.60
N ALA A 111 0.78 2.11 -4.33
CA ALA A 111 1.66 3.22 -4.67
C ALA A 111 2.04 4.04 -3.44
N VAL A 112 1.09 4.31 -2.53
CA VAL A 112 1.37 4.99 -1.26
C VAL A 112 2.36 4.19 -0.41
N ILE A 113 2.14 2.88 -0.34
CA ILE A 113 3.02 1.97 0.41
C ILE A 113 4.42 1.95 -0.20
N ARG A 114 4.51 1.79 -1.53
CA ARG A 114 5.78 1.66 -2.23
C ARG A 114 6.55 2.98 -2.36
N ALA A 115 5.85 4.11 -2.28
CA ALA A 115 6.43 5.45 -2.21
C ALA A 115 6.86 5.84 -0.78
N HIS A 116 6.64 4.98 0.21
CA HIS A 116 6.90 5.27 1.63
C HIS A 116 6.16 6.54 2.10
N LEU A 117 4.86 6.63 1.78
CA LEU A 117 3.99 7.77 2.07
C LEU A 117 2.83 7.42 3.03
N VAL A 118 2.97 6.34 3.80
CA VAL A 118 1.92 5.89 4.73
C VAL A 118 1.70 6.92 5.83
N GLU A 119 2.76 7.49 6.39
CA GLU A 119 2.70 8.54 7.39
C GLU A 119 2.08 9.83 6.83
N GLN A 120 2.45 10.24 5.61
CA GLN A 120 1.83 11.39 4.93
C GLN A 120 0.33 11.20 4.74
N LEU A 121 -0.08 10.00 4.29
CA LEU A 121 -1.50 9.68 4.17
C LEU A 121 -2.18 9.73 5.54
N ALA A 122 -1.57 9.16 6.58
CA ALA A 122 -2.12 9.14 7.93
C ALA A 122 -2.39 10.55 8.47
N GLU A 123 -1.46 11.49 8.30
CA GLU A 123 -1.69 12.90 8.66
C GLU A 123 -2.82 13.53 7.85
N GLN A 124 -2.85 13.32 6.52
CA GLN A 124 -3.90 13.88 5.65
C GLN A 124 -5.31 13.46 6.08
N ILE A 125 -5.47 12.22 6.54
CA ILE A 125 -6.78 11.67 6.94
C ILE A 125 -7.02 11.64 8.45
N GLY A 126 -6.10 12.19 9.26
CA GLY A 126 -6.20 12.16 10.72
C GLY A 126 -6.22 10.75 11.31
N ALA A 127 -5.43 9.84 10.74
CA ALA A 127 -5.34 8.44 11.15
C ALA A 127 -4.02 8.12 11.86
N ALA A 128 -4.01 6.96 12.53
CA ALA A 128 -2.85 6.36 13.17
C ALA A 128 -2.49 5.01 12.54
N LYS A 129 -1.29 4.49 12.77
CA LYS A 129 -0.92 3.13 12.35
C LYS A 129 -1.46 2.12 13.35
N ILE A 130 -1.75 0.90 12.89
CA ILE A 130 -2.11 -0.22 13.80
C ILE A 130 -0.90 -1.09 14.18
N ASP A 131 0.20 -0.94 13.46
CA ASP A 131 1.44 -1.70 13.64
C ASP A 131 2.62 -0.92 13.05
N GLU A 132 3.84 -1.18 13.52
CA GLU A 132 5.05 -0.51 13.00
C GLU A 132 5.38 -0.96 11.57
N SER A 133 5.20 -2.26 11.29
CA SER A 133 5.68 -2.94 10.08
C SER A 133 4.62 -3.09 8.99
N ILE A 134 3.35 -2.84 9.32
CA ILE A 134 2.21 -3.04 8.44
C ILE A 134 1.55 -1.69 8.12
N ALA A 135 1.30 -1.43 6.84
CA ALA A 135 0.79 -0.16 6.35
C ALA A 135 -0.69 0.13 6.65
N PHE A 136 -1.41 -0.69 7.43
CA PHE A 136 -2.81 -0.40 7.74
C PHE A 136 -2.90 0.82 8.67
N LEU A 137 -3.84 1.71 8.37
CA LEU A 137 -4.14 2.90 9.18
C LEU A 137 -5.50 2.78 9.84
N THR A 138 -5.75 3.56 10.89
CA THR A 138 -7.03 3.56 11.62
C THR A 138 -7.41 4.95 12.13
N SER A 139 -8.71 5.24 12.15
CA SER A 139 -9.27 6.48 12.71
C SER A 139 -10.65 6.21 13.34
N ASP A 140 -11.10 7.10 14.22
CA ASP A 140 -12.47 7.01 14.78
C ASP A 140 -13.52 7.63 13.85
N THR A 141 -13.15 8.65 13.08
CA THR A 141 -14.00 9.32 12.09
C THR A 141 -13.66 8.88 10.67
N LEU A 142 -14.68 8.70 9.82
CA LEU A 142 -14.47 8.36 8.42
C LEU A 142 -13.90 9.56 7.67
N ALA A 143 -12.76 9.36 7.02
CA ALA A 143 -12.15 10.29 6.09
C ALA A 143 -12.12 9.66 4.70
N HIS A 144 -12.75 10.32 3.73
CA HIS A 144 -12.70 9.86 2.35
C HIS A 144 -11.38 10.28 1.70
N THR A 145 -10.73 9.33 1.03
CA THR A 145 -9.49 9.57 0.30
C THR A 145 -9.41 8.64 -0.91
N PRO A 146 -8.85 9.09 -2.05
CA PRO A 146 -8.56 8.19 -3.16
C PRO A 146 -7.39 7.25 -2.84
N PHE A 147 -6.57 7.58 -1.85
CA PHE A 147 -5.31 6.90 -1.54
C PHE A 147 -5.45 5.66 -0.64
N ALA A 148 -6.66 5.34 -0.19
CA ALA A 148 -6.93 4.13 0.58
C ALA A 148 -8.35 3.63 0.41
N ARG A 149 -8.53 2.32 0.60
CA ARG A 149 -9.84 1.71 0.80
C ARG A 149 -10.18 1.71 2.29
N ALA A 150 -11.36 2.20 2.64
CA ALA A 150 -11.83 2.25 4.02
C ALA A 150 -12.74 1.06 4.34
N PHE A 151 -12.63 0.57 5.57
CA PHE A 151 -13.45 -0.49 6.14
C PHE A 151 -13.96 -0.05 7.50
N ARG A 152 -15.24 -0.30 7.80
CA ARG A 152 -15.80 -0.13 9.13
C ARG A 152 -15.46 -1.36 9.96
N VAL A 153 -14.73 -1.17 11.05
CA VAL A 153 -14.35 -2.24 11.97
C VAL A 153 -15.57 -2.67 12.79
N LEU A 154 -15.82 -3.98 12.83
CA LEU A 154 -16.85 -4.58 13.68
C LEU A 154 -16.24 -5.17 14.94
N GLU A 155 -15.14 -5.91 14.79
CA GLU A 155 -14.48 -6.60 15.88
C GLU A 155 -12.99 -6.82 15.55
N THR A 156 -12.13 -6.69 16.55
CA THR A 156 -10.71 -7.07 16.47
C THR A 156 -10.42 -8.15 17.50
N MET A 157 -9.74 -9.22 17.10
CA MET A 157 -9.34 -10.29 18.01
C MET A 157 -7.98 -10.87 17.63
N ALA A 158 -7.27 -11.42 18.62
CA ALA A 158 -6.08 -12.23 18.34
C ALA A 158 -6.44 -13.42 17.44
N PHE A 159 -5.55 -13.79 16.52
CA PHE A 159 -5.83 -14.86 15.58
C PHE A 159 -5.98 -16.21 16.30
N ASN A 160 -7.16 -16.80 16.23
CA ASN A 160 -7.45 -18.16 16.66
C ASN A 160 -8.55 -18.74 15.77
N LEU A 161 -8.23 -19.77 14.98
CA LEU A 161 -9.16 -20.33 14.00
C LEU A 161 -10.48 -20.83 14.61
N LYS A 162 -10.44 -21.44 15.79
CA LYS A 162 -11.65 -21.95 16.47
C LYS A 162 -12.55 -20.81 16.90
N ARG A 163 -11.98 -19.76 17.51
CA ARG A 163 -12.71 -18.57 17.95
C ARG A 163 -13.27 -17.79 16.76
N LEU A 164 -12.46 -17.57 15.72
CA LEU A 164 -12.89 -16.90 14.49
C LEU A 164 -14.08 -17.62 13.85
N ARG A 165 -14.01 -18.96 13.72
CA ARG A 165 -15.12 -19.76 13.19
C ARG A 165 -16.39 -19.66 14.05
N SER A 166 -16.26 -19.65 15.37
CA SER A 166 -17.41 -19.46 16.27
C SER A 166 -18.07 -18.10 16.02
N ARG A 167 -17.26 -17.04 16.02
CA ARG A 167 -17.74 -15.66 15.84
C ARG A 167 -18.38 -15.45 14.47
N LEU A 168 -17.79 -15.97 13.40
CA LEU A 168 -18.38 -15.89 12.06
C LEU A 168 -19.71 -16.66 11.96
N ARG A 169 -19.86 -17.79 12.66
CA ARG A 169 -21.14 -18.51 12.73
C ARG A 169 -22.20 -17.74 13.53
N GLU A 170 -21.81 -17.12 14.64
CA GLU A 170 -22.71 -16.28 15.45
C GLU A 170 -23.21 -15.05 14.68
N LEU A 171 -22.41 -14.55 13.73
CA LEU A 171 -22.77 -13.48 12.80
C LEU A 171 -23.48 -13.99 11.53
N ASP A 172 -23.84 -15.27 11.46
CA ASP A 172 -24.45 -15.93 10.29
C ASP A 172 -23.66 -15.71 8.98
N VAL A 173 -22.34 -15.72 9.03
CA VAL A 173 -21.49 -15.51 7.85
C VAL A 173 -21.38 -16.79 7.03
N GLY A 174 -21.72 -16.70 5.75
CA GLY A 174 -21.56 -17.75 4.73
C GLY A 174 -20.38 -17.52 3.80
N GLN A 175 -20.00 -16.26 3.59
CA GLN A 175 -18.92 -15.87 2.69
C GLN A 175 -17.99 -14.86 3.36
N VAL A 176 -16.69 -15.01 3.12
CA VAL A 176 -15.71 -13.99 3.52
C VAL A 176 -14.89 -13.56 2.33
N VAL A 177 -14.54 -12.27 2.31
CA VAL A 177 -13.39 -11.76 1.56
C VAL A 177 -12.21 -11.72 2.52
N VAL A 178 -11.17 -12.49 2.24
CA VAL A 178 -9.97 -12.52 3.08
C VAL A 178 -8.90 -11.60 2.52
N LYS A 179 -8.57 -10.56 3.29
CA LYS A 179 -7.41 -9.70 3.08
C LYS A 179 -6.28 -10.15 4.00
N LYS A 180 -5.04 -10.05 3.52
CA LYS A 180 -3.86 -10.34 4.34
C LYS A 180 -2.74 -9.33 4.15
N ARG A 181 -2.06 -8.99 5.25
CA ARG A 181 -0.78 -8.27 5.24
C ARG A 181 0.01 -8.64 6.48
N GLY A 182 1.21 -9.18 6.31
CA GLY A 182 2.05 -9.67 7.42
C GLY A 182 1.66 -11.05 7.95
N SER A 183 0.51 -11.61 7.57
CA SER A 183 0.12 -12.96 7.97
C SER A 183 0.71 -14.03 7.02
N PRO A 184 1.28 -15.12 7.56
CA PRO A 184 1.78 -16.25 6.76
C PRO A 184 0.65 -17.14 6.23
N ILE A 185 -0.59 -16.91 6.69
CA ILE A 185 -1.74 -17.76 6.36
C ILE A 185 -2.15 -17.52 4.91
N ASP A 186 -2.39 -18.60 4.18
CA ASP A 186 -2.96 -18.54 2.84
C ASP A 186 -4.47 -18.25 2.91
N PRO A 187 -4.98 -17.22 2.20
CA PRO A 187 -6.40 -16.86 2.21
C PRO A 187 -7.32 -18.00 1.77
N GLN A 188 -6.97 -18.71 0.69
CA GLN A 188 -7.80 -19.79 0.15
C GLN A 188 -7.83 -21.01 1.08
N VAL A 189 -6.69 -21.31 1.73
CA VAL A 189 -6.62 -22.34 2.76
C VAL A 189 -7.48 -21.97 3.95
N LEU A 190 -7.42 -20.73 4.43
CA LEU A 190 -8.23 -20.27 5.55
C LEU A 190 -9.72 -20.36 5.23
N GLU A 191 -10.15 -19.84 4.07
CA GLU A 191 -11.55 -19.87 3.63
C GLU A 191 -12.13 -21.30 3.69
N LYS A 192 -11.38 -22.29 3.18
CA LYS A 192 -11.77 -23.71 3.25
C LYS A 192 -11.86 -24.23 4.69
N GLN A 193 -10.96 -23.79 5.58
CA GLN A 193 -10.95 -24.20 6.98
C GLN A 193 -12.08 -23.59 7.82
N LEU A 194 -12.59 -22.43 7.43
CA LEU A 194 -13.68 -21.75 8.15
C LEU A 194 -15.01 -22.52 8.08
N ARG A 195 -15.26 -23.28 7.01
CA ARG A 195 -16.47 -24.12 6.83
C ARG A 195 -17.77 -23.33 7.09
N LEU A 196 -17.87 -22.17 6.45
CA LEU A 196 -18.98 -21.23 6.59
C LEU A 196 -20.25 -21.75 5.89
N GLN A 197 -21.42 -21.44 6.46
CA GLN A 197 -22.72 -21.93 5.97
C GLN A 197 -23.86 -20.90 6.14
N GLY A 198 -23.57 -19.69 6.63
CA GLY A 198 -24.59 -18.67 6.87
C GLY A 198 -25.02 -17.92 5.61
N SER A 199 -25.80 -16.85 5.79
CA SER A 199 -26.31 -16.01 4.70
C SER A 199 -25.54 -14.71 4.46
N GLN A 200 -24.76 -14.26 5.45
CA GLN A 200 -24.08 -12.97 5.41
C GLN A 200 -22.70 -13.04 4.75
N ALA A 201 -22.24 -11.91 4.22
CA ALA A 201 -20.90 -11.75 3.68
C ALA A 201 -20.10 -10.74 4.52
N LEU A 202 -18.83 -11.02 4.77
CA LEU A 202 -17.97 -10.15 5.58
C LEU A 202 -16.56 -10.03 5.00
N THR A 203 -15.84 -8.95 5.30
CA THR A 203 -14.39 -8.89 5.06
C THR A 203 -13.64 -9.23 6.35
N ILE A 204 -12.64 -10.10 6.25
CA ILE A 204 -11.69 -10.32 7.34
C ILE A 204 -10.29 -9.90 6.90
N VAL A 205 -9.58 -9.21 7.78
CA VAL A 205 -8.19 -8.78 7.56
C VAL A 205 -7.29 -9.57 8.51
N LEU A 206 -6.43 -10.41 7.95
CA LEU A 206 -5.36 -11.11 8.68
C LEU A 206 -4.11 -10.25 8.70
N THR A 207 -3.74 -9.77 9.88
CA THR A 207 -2.62 -8.83 10.00
C THR A 207 -2.00 -8.82 11.39
N HIS A 208 -1.07 -7.90 11.64
CA HIS A 208 -0.55 -7.60 12.97
C HIS A 208 -1.21 -6.34 13.52
N VAL A 209 -1.49 -6.36 14.81
CA VAL A 209 -1.88 -5.18 15.59
C VAL A 209 -0.88 -5.09 16.73
N GLN A 210 -0.10 -4.01 16.77
CA GLN A 210 0.91 -3.77 17.80
C GLN A 210 1.85 -4.99 18.00
N GLY A 211 2.31 -5.57 16.89
CA GLY A 211 3.19 -6.73 16.85
C GLY A 211 2.51 -8.09 17.03
N GLN A 212 1.19 -8.14 17.24
CA GLN A 212 0.47 -9.39 17.55
C GLN A 212 -0.40 -9.87 16.38
N PRO A 213 -0.29 -11.16 15.98
CA PRO A 213 -1.16 -11.75 14.96
C PRO A 213 -2.64 -11.62 15.33
N SER A 214 -3.38 -10.93 14.48
CA SER A 214 -4.75 -10.49 14.71
C SER A 214 -5.62 -10.73 13.48
N VAL A 215 -6.91 -10.83 13.73
CA VAL A 215 -7.95 -10.80 12.71
C VAL A 215 -8.93 -9.67 13.01
N ILE A 216 -9.18 -8.83 12.01
CA ILE A 216 -10.13 -7.73 12.07
C ILE A 216 -11.32 -8.09 11.19
N LEU A 217 -12.50 -8.13 11.79
CA LEU A 217 -13.78 -8.31 11.11
C LEU A 217 -14.29 -6.93 10.72
N CYS A 218 -14.58 -6.73 9.44
CA CYS A 218 -14.95 -5.42 8.93
C CYS A 218 -15.85 -5.51 7.71
N GLU A 219 -16.46 -4.38 7.40
CA GLU A 219 -17.28 -4.18 6.21
C GLU A 219 -16.66 -3.09 5.34
N PRO A 220 -16.66 -3.25 4.00
CA PRO A 220 -16.20 -2.19 3.12
C PRO A 220 -17.09 -0.96 3.29
N VAL A 221 -16.47 0.22 3.37
CA VAL A 221 -17.18 1.49 3.28
C VAL A 221 -17.42 1.79 1.80
N ALA A 222 -18.66 2.09 1.42
CA ALA A 222 -18.95 2.51 0.06
C ALA A 222 -18.19 3.80 -0.25
N MET A 223 -17.38 3.80 -1.32
CA MET A 223 -16.85 5.03 -1.88
C MET A 223 -18.03 5.76 -2.53
N ASN A 224 -18.47 6.86 -1.94
CA ASN A 224 -19.20 7.86 -2.71
C ASN A 224 -18.23 8.35 -3.79
N GLN A 225 -18.63 8.26 -5.06
CA GLN A 225 -17.85 8.79 -6.17
C GLN A 225 -17.68 10.30 -5.92
N VAL A 226 -16.52 10.69 -5.41
CA VAL A 226 -16.13 12.10 -5.43
C VAL A 226 -15.73 12.36 -6.88
N ALA A 227 -16.58 13.14 -7.55
CA ALA A 227 -16.41 13.58 -8.93
C ALA A 227 -15.13 14.42 -9.11
#